data_AF-A2DK18-F1
#
_entry.id   AF-A2DK18-F1
#
_cell.length_a   1.000
_cell.length_b   1.000
_cell.length_c   1.000
_cell.angle_alpha   90.00
_cell.angle_beta   90.00
_cell.angle_gamma   90.00
#
_symmetry.space_group_name_H-M   'P 1'
#
loop_
_entity.id
_entity.type
_entity.pdbx_description
1 polymer ?
#
loop_
_entity_poly.entity_id
_entity_poly.type
_entity_poly.pdbx_seq_one_letter_code
_entity_poly.pdbx_strand_id
1 'polypeptide(L)'
;MIEKNSFSNCYELQEILIESNCSITGDVFENCSKLEKIGINSQNYDILQIVSFHNTVKSITLNLSVIKYPSLSSFNHLETINIFSHENDSLINENFITSSNVSISIFGNIKRISDKSFSNSYINTFLYCGDRSVEGKFLSKDRVKIVNVSEYYPHKNIGGLPAHKTSECPNFPKKPYVRLTTFQIILISLSVVILISICITILIKIQRCRKSQKNIESKLMLERLVNAEFG
;
A
#
# COMPACT_ATOMS: atom_id res chain seq x y z
N MET A 1 -21.35 -21.35 -8.77
CA MET A 1 -21.10 -21.47 -10.22
C MET A 1 -22.31 -20.88 -10.92
N ILE A 2 -22.11 -20.01 -11.91
CA ILE A 2 -23.22 -19.53 -12.75
C ILE A 2 -23.31 -20.45 -13.95
N GLU A 3 -24.52 -20.92 -14.28
CA GLU A 3 -24.71 -21.84 -15.39
C GLU A 3 -24.51 -21.15 -16.74
N LYS A 4 -24.22 -21.95 -17.77
CA LYS A 4 -24.07 -21.44 -19.12
C LYS A 4 -25.37 -20.72 -19.55
N ASN A 5 -25.21 -19.56 -20.20
CA ASN A 5 -26.30 -18.74 -20.73
C ASN A 5 -27.30 -18.16 -19.70
N SER A 6 -27.03 -18.21 -18.38
CA SER A 6 -27.97 -17.72 -17.36
C SER A 6 -28.41 -16.26 -17.56
N PHE A 7 -27.56 -15.43 -18.15
CA PHE A 7 -27.83 -14.02 -18.46
C PHE A 7 -27.66 -13.72 -19.95
N SER A 8 -27.74 -14.74 -20.82
CA SER A 8 -27.64 -14.55 -22.26
C SER A 8 -28.82 -13.72 -22.77
N ASN A 9 -28.56 -12.79 -23.68
CA ASN A 9 -29.54 -11.88 -24.29
C ASN A 9 -30.24 -10.93 -23.29
N CYS A 10 -29.63 -10.66 -22.14
CA CYS A 10 -30.09 -9.60 -21.25
C CYS A 10 -29.69 -8.22 -21.81
N TYR A 11 -30.37 -7.78 -22.87
CA TYR A 11 -30.04 -6.57 -23.62
C TYR A 11 -30.11 -5.27 -22.80
N GLU A 12 -30.86 -5.27 -21.70
CA GLU A 12 -31.00 -4.12 -20.79
C GLU A 12 -30.08 -4.20 -19.57
N LEU A 13 -29.23 -5.23 -19.45
CA LEU A 13 -28.30 -5.35 -18.33
C LEU A 13 -27.22 -4.27 -18.42
N GLN A 14 -27.20 -3.35 -17.46
CA GLN A 14 -26.28 -2.22 -17.42
C GLN A 14 -25.15 -2.35 -16.40
N GLU A 15 -25.36 -3.15 -15.35
CA GLU A 15 -24.43 -3.29 -14.24
C GLU A 15 -24.37 -4.73 -13.75
N ILE A 16 -23.16 -5.18 -13.42
CA ILE A 16 -22.92 -6.46 -12.74
C ILE A 16 -22.12 -6.19 -11.47
N LEU A 17 -22.55 -6.81 -10.37
CA LEU A 17 -21.83 -6.83 -9.10
C LEU A 17 -21.51 -8.27 -8.71
N ILE A 18 -20.23 -8.57 -8.55
CA ILE A 18 -19.74 -9.88 -8.10
C ILE A 18 -19.37 -9.82 -6.62
N GLU A 19 -20.25 -10.32 -5.74
CA GLU A 19 -20.06 -10.25 -4.29
C GLU A 19 -19.34 -11.46 -3.68
N SER A 20 -19.30 -12.59 -4.39
CA SER A 20 -18.71 -13.82 -3.89
C SER A 20 -17.84 -14.50 -4.95
N ASN A 21 -17.07 -15.51 -4.53
CA ASN A 21 -16.22 -16.28 -5.42
C ASN A 21 -17.09 -17.21 -6.29
N CYS A 22 -17.67 -16.65 -7.35
CA CYS A 22 -18.44 -17.39 -8.34
C CYS A 22 -17.55 -17.77 -9.51
N SER A 23 -17.52 -19.06 -9.85
CA SER A 23 -16.99 -19.49 -11.16
C SER A 23 -17.97 -19.07 -12.25
N ILE A 24 -17.48 -18.28 -13.21
CA ILE A 24 -18.19 -17.80 -14.39
C ILE A 24 -17.57 -18.52 -15.59
N THR A 25 -18.31 -19.41 -16.23
CA THR A 25 -17.81 -20.23 -17.35
C THR A 25 -18.77 -20.21 -18.54
N GLY A 26 -18.21 -20.14 -19.75
CA GLY A 26 -18.99 -20.10 -20.98
C GLY A 26 -19.66 -18.75 -21.26
N ASP A 27 -20.64 -18.77 -22.14
CA ASP A 27 -21.28 -17.58 -22.71
C ASP A 27 -22.39 -17.00 -21.79
N VAL A 28 -22.10 -16.92 -20.49
CA VAL A 28 -23.06 -16.52 -19.43
C VAL A 28 -23.75 -15.20 -19.75
N PHE A 29 -23.01 -14.25 -20.32
CA PHE A 29 -23.46 -12.90 -20.65
C PHE A 29 -23.38 -12.61 -22.16
N GLU A 30 -23.63 -13.64 -22.97
CA GLU A 30 -23.71 -13.48 -24.42
C GLU A 30 -24.75 -12.39 -24.77
N ASN A 31 -24.42 -11.51 -25.72
CA ASN A 31 -25.29 -10.43 -26.19
C ASN A 31 -25.78 -9.41 -25.14
N CYS A 32 -25.11 -9.29 -23.99
CA CYS A 32 -25.33 -8.20 -23.02
C CYS A 32 -24.68 -6.89 -23.49
N SER A 33 -25.23 -6.28 -24.54
CA SER A 33 -24.60 -5.15 -25.25
C SER A 33 -24.66 -3.80 -24.53
N LYS A 34 -25.53 -3.62 -23.53
CA LYS A 34 -25.66 -2.37 -22.75
C LYS A 34 -24.88 -2.39 -21.42
N LEU A 35 -24.04 -3.39 -21.17
CA LEU A 35 -23.30 -3.46 -19.92
C LEU A 35 -22.22 -2.38 -19.86
N GLU A 36 -22.37 -1.44 -18.93
CA GLU A 36 -21.44 -0.31 -18.77
C GLU A 36 -20.62 -0.37 -17.48
N LYS A 37 -21.08 -1.11 -16.46
CA LYS A 37 -20.49 -1.10 -15.12
C LYS A 37 -20.22 -2.50 -14.58
N ILE A 38 -19.03 -2.69 -14.01
CA ILE A 38 -18.66 -3.92 -13.30
C ILE A 38 -18.10 -3.56 -11.92
N GLY A 39 -18.69 -4.15 -10.87
CA GLY A 39 -18.17 -4.14 -9.50
C GLY A 39 -17.71 -5.53 -9.09
N ILE A 40 -16.53 -5.64 -8.47
CA ILE A 40 -15.99 -6.91 -7.98
C ILE A 40 -15.58 -6.74 -6.53
N ASN A 41 -16.25 -7.47 -5.63
CA ASN A 41 -15.99 -7.51 -4.19
C ASN A 41 -15.40 -8.87 -3.73
N SER A 42 -15.01 -9.73 -4.68
CA SER A 42 -14.50 -11.09 -4.40
C SER A 42 -13.15 -11.34 -5.08
N GLN A 43 -12.43 -12.36 -4.65
CA GLN A 43 -11.10 -12.68 -5.22
C GLN A 43 -11.18 -13.31 -6.62
N ASN A 44 -12.36 -13.75 -7.05
CA ASN A 44 -12.60 -14.20 -8.42
C ASN A 44 -12.96 -13.00 -9.32
N TYR A 45 -12.11 -12.74 -10.31
CA TYR A 45 -12.30 -11.68 -11.30
C TYR A 45 -12.35 -12.24 -12.74
N ASP A 46 -12.78 -13.49 -12.91
CA ASP A 46 -12.91 -14.15 -14.22
C ASP A 46 -13.83 -13.38 -15.18
N ILE A 47 -14.78 -12.62 -14.64
CA ILE A 47 -15.63 -11.71 -15.42
C ILE A 47 -14.85 -10.70 -16.27
N LEU A 48 -13.64 -10.33 -15.85
CA LEU A 48 -12.78 -9.41 -16.60
C LEU A 48 -12.20 -10.02 -17.89
N GLN A 49 -12.29 -11.34 -18.06
CA GLN A 49 -11.80 -12.06 -19.24
C GLN A 49 -12.86 -12.16 -20.35
N ILE A 50 -14.09 -11.71 -20.09
CA ILE A 50 -15.20 -11.81 -21.04
C ILE A 50 -15.05 -10.75 -22.13
N VAL A 51 -14.69 -11.21 -23.33
CA VAL A 51 -14.35 -10.35 -24.48
C VAL A 51 -15.48 -9.43 -24.90
N SER A 52 -16.74 -9.85 -24.77
CA SER A 52 -17.90 -9.03 -25.15
C SER A 52 -17.99 -7.72 -24.35
N PHE A 53 -17.37 -7.64 -23.17
CA PHE A 53 -17.41 -6.47 -22.30
C PHE A 53 -16.32 -5.43 -22.60
N HIS A 54 -15.28 -5.83 -23.34
CA HIS A 54 -14.09 -5.00 -23.59
C HIS A 54 -14.40 -3.64 -24.26
N ASN A 55 -15.51 -3.57 -25.02
CA ASN A 55 -15.93 -2.38 -25.75
C ASN A 55 -17.20 -1.71 -25.19
N THR A 56 -17.84 -2.26 -24.16
CA THR A 56 -19.09 -1.70 -23.61
C THR A 56 -18.88 -1.10 -22.23
N VAL A 57 -17.98 -1.68 -21.43
CA VAL A 57 -17.77 -1.27 -20.04
C VAL A 57 -16.99 0.04 -19.98
N LYS A 58 -17.55 0.99 -19.23
CA LYS A 58 -17.01 2.33 -18.98
C LYS A 58 -16.51 2.51 -17.56
N SER A 59 -17.02 1.74 -16.61
CA SER A 59 -16.64 1.84 -15.20
C SER A 59 -16.35 0.49 -14.56
N ILE A 60 -15.20 0.40 -13.89
CA ILE A 60 -14.82 -0.78 -13.11
C ILE A 60 -14.50 -0.37 -11.66
N THR A 61 -15.11 -1.08 -10.71
CA THR A 61 -14.79 -0.98 -9.29
C THR A 61 -14.21 -2.30 -8.79
N LEU A 62 -12.96 -2.24 -8.32
CA LEU A 62 -12.23 -3.37 -7.75
C LEU A 62 -12.12 -3.18 -6.23
N ASN A 63 -12.88 -3.94 -5.47
CA ASN A 63 -12.86 -3.94 -4.02
C ASN A 63 -12.29 -5.28 -3.53
N LEU A 64 -10.97 -5.39 -3.58
CA LEU A 64 -10.26 -6.67 -3.53
C LEU A 64 -9.21 -6.69 -2.42
N SER A 65 -9.11 -7.81 -1.70
CA SER A 65 -7.97 -8.12 -0.83
C SER A 65 -7.00 -9.03 -1.58
N VAL A 66 -6.15 -8.43 -2.43
CA VAL A 66 -5.20 -9.13 -3.31
C VAL A 66 -3.81 -8.49 -3.29
N ILE A 67 -2.78 -9.32 -3.46
CA ILE A 67 -1.39 -8.85 -3.58
C ILE A 67 -1.13 -8.22 -4.96
N LYS A 68 -1.81 -8.69 -6.01
CA LYS A 68 -1.64 -8.20 -7.38
C LYS A 68 -3.01 -7.95 -8.00
N TYR A 69 -3.25 -6.74 -8.47
CA TYR A 69 -4.48 -6.41 -9.17
C TYR A 69 -4.47 -6.96 -10.61
N PRO A 70 -5.62 -7.43 -11.12
CA PRO A 70 -5.74 -7.87 -12.51
C PRO A 70 -5.56 -6.71 -13.48
N SER A 71 -5.03 -6.98 -14.68
CA SER A 71 -4.94 -5.96 -15.74
C SER A 71 -6.34 -5.64 -16.28
N LEU A 72 -6.57 -4.37 -16.57
CA LEU A 72 -7.75 -3.83 -17.25
C LEU A 72 -7.42 -3.37 -18.68
N SER A 73 -6.26 -3.75 -19.22
CA SER A 73 -5.78 -3.31 -20.54
C SER A 73 -6.63 -3.75 -21.74
N SER A 74 -7.47 -4.78 -21.56
CA SER A 74 -8.39 -5.23 -22.59
C SER A 74 -9.62 -4.34 -22.75
N PHE A 75 -9.92 -3.48 -21.77
CA PHE A 75 -11.06 -2.59 -21.82
C PHE A 75 -10.68 -1.26 -22.49
N ASN A 76 -11.30 -0.99 -23.64
CA ASN A 76 -10.88 0.08 -24.55
C ASN A 76 -11.52 1.44 -24.25
N HIS A 77 -12.62 1.45 -23.50
CA HIS A 77 -13.46 2.63 -23.27
C HIS A 77 -13.70 2.91 -21.78
N LEU A 78 -12.78 2.51 -20.90
CA LEU A 78 -12.89 2.84 -19.48
C LEU A 78 -12.72 4.33 -19.26
N GLU A 79 -13.74 4.91 -18.63
CA GLU A 79 -13.78 6.30 -18.20
C GLU A 79 -13.48 6.42 -16.70
N THR A 80 -13.84 5.40 -15.90
CA THR A 80 -13.66 5.42 -14.44
C THR A 80 -13.14 4.08 -13.92
N ILE A 81 -12.11 4.15 -13.08
CA ILE A 81 -11.64 3.02 -12.28
C ILE A 81 -11.59 3.41 -10.82
N ASN A 82 -12.21 2.60 -9.97
CA ASN A 82 -12.12 2.71 -8.53
C ASN A 82 -11.46 1.45 -7.97
N ILE A 83 -10.39 1.60 -7.20
CA ILE A 83 -9.71 0.51 -6.53
C ILE A 83 -9.81 0.72 -5.02
N PHE A 84 -10.41 -0.22 -4.30
CA PHE A 84 -10.39 -0.27 -2.84
C PHE A 84 -9.40 -1.37 -2.43
N SER A 85 -8.28 -0.93 -1.84
CA SER A 85 -7.20 -1.78 -1.37
C SER A 85 -7.28 -1.97 0.14
N HIS A 86 -7.41 -3.23 0.54
CA HIS A 86 -7.39 -3.64 1.95
C HIS A 86 -6.03 -4.16 2.40
N GLU A 87 -5.14 -4.46 1.45
CA GLU A 87 -3.82 -5.03 1.70
C GLU A 87 -2.74 -3.96 1.49
N ASN A 88 -1.83 -3.82 2.47
CA ASN A 88 -0.79 -2.79 2.39
C ASN A 88 0.32 -3.13 1.38
N ASP A 89 0.46 -4.41 1.01
CA ASP A 89 1.50 -4.91 0.11
C ASP A 89 1.00 -5.09 -1.34
N SER A 90 -0.20 -4.61 -1.68
CA SER A 90 -0.75 -4.71 -3.02
C SER A 90 0.12 -4.03 -4.08
N LEU A 91 0.07 -4.58 -5.29
CA LEU A 91 0.86 -4.19 -6.45
C LEU A 91 -0.05 -3.99 -7.67
N ILE A 92 0.22 -2.92 -8.43
CA ILE A 92 -0.30 -2.74 -9.78
C ILE A 92 0.86 -2.96 -10.76
N ASN A 93 0.72 -3.96 -11.62
CA ASN A 93 1.77 -4.34 -12.57
C ASN A 93 1.77 -3.43 -13.81
N GLU A 94 2.76 -3.63 -14.68
CA GLU A 94 2.83 -2.95 -15.97
C GLU A 94 1.61 -3.23 -16.85
N ASN A 95 1.34 -2.33 -17.80
CA ASN A 95 0.20 -2.45 -18.73
C ASN A 95 -1.12 -2.71 -18.00
N PHE A 96 -1.36 -1.98 -16.90
CA PHE A 96 -2.60 -2.11 -16.14
C PHE A 96 -3.79 -1.61 -16.95
N ILE A 97 -3.62 -0.53 -17.72
CA ILE A 97 -4.67 0.03 -18.57
C ILE A 97 -4.11 0.74 -19.82
N THR A 98 -4.93 0.77 -20.87
CA THR A 98 -4.69 1.37 -22.20
C THR A 98 -5.76 2.40 -22.61
N SER A 99 -6.84 2.58 -21.83
CA SER A 99 -7.92 3.52 -22.15
C SER A 99 -7.45 4.97 -22.16
N SER A 100 -8.05 5.75 -23.05
CA SER A 100 -7.83 7.20 -23.14
C SER A 100 -8.95 7.95 -22.41
N ASN A 101 -8.61 9.04 -21.74
CA ASN A 101 -9.53 9.86 -20.95
C ASN A 101 -10.15 9.14 -19.73
N VAL A 102 -9.31 8.45 -18.95
CA VAL A 102 -9.74 7.70 -17.77
C VAL A 102 -9.50 8.47 -16.47
N SER A 103 -10.40 8.35 -15.50
CA SER A 103 -10.19 8.79 -14.12
C SER A 103 -9.90 7.58 -13.23
N ILE A 104 -8.82 7.63 -12.48
CA ILE A 104 -8.35 6.53 -11.64
C ILE A 104 -8.36 6.99 -10.20
N SER A 105 -9.13 6.30 -9.36
CA SER A 105 -9.17 6.54 -7.91
C SER A 105 -8.75 5.28 -7.16
N ILE A 106 -7.81 5.43 -6.24
CA ILE A 106 -7.31 4.35 -5.39
C ILE A 106 -7.57 4.73 -3.94
N PHE A 107 -8.32 3.91 -3.23
CA PHE A 107 -8.70 4.06 -1.83
C PHE A 107 -8.00 2.99 -1.00
N GLY A 108 -7.26 3.40 0.02
CA GLY A 108 -6.37 2.52 0.78
C GLY A 108 -4.94 2.56 0.27
N ASN A 109 -4.08 1.78 0.92
CA ASN A 109 -2.65 1.79 0.64
C ASN A 109 -2.29 0.76 -0.43
N ILE A 110 -1.38 1.13 -1.32
CA ILE A 110 -0.74 0.24 -2.30
C ILE A 110 0.77 0.43 -2.17
N LYS A 111 1.53 -0.67 -2.18
CA LYS A 111 2.98 -0.63 -2.03
C LYS A 111 3.67 -0.06 -3.26
N ARG A 112 3.30 -0.57 -4.43
CA ARG A 112 3.97 -0.22 -5.68
C ARG A 112 3.02 -0.22 -6.87
N ILE A 113 3.22 0.74 -7.75
CA ILE A 113 2.64 0.76 -9.09
C ILE A 113 3.81 0.80 -10.07
N SER A 114 3.82 -0.13 -11.04
CA SER A 114 4.89 -0.21 -12.02
C SER A 114 4.97 1.06 -12.87
N ASP A 115 6.19 1.49 -13.19
CA ASP A 115 6.44 2.69 -14.01
C ASP A 115 5.70 2.66 -15.36
N LYS A 116 5.43 1.46 -15.89
CA LYS A 116 4.73 1.25 -17.16
C LYS A 116 3.22 1.01 -17.02
N SER A 117 2.66 1.01 -15.81
CA SER A 117 1.24 0.68 -15.56
C SER A 117 0.28 1.53 -16.39
N PHE A 118 0.58 2.82 -16.56
CA PHE A 118 -0.28 3.79 -17.26
C PHE A 118 0.36 4.35 -18.54
N SER A 119 1.43 3.72 -19.02
CA SER A 119 2.24 4.23 -20.13
C SER A 119 1.49 4.38 -21.46
N ASN A 120 0.37 3.67 -21.63
CA ASN A 120 -0.47 3.69 -22.82
C ASN A 120 -1.81 4.39 -22.61
N SER A 121 -2.00 5.11 -21.50
CA SER A 121 -3.25 5.77 -21.16
C SER A 121 -3.10 7.29 -21.09
N TYR A 122 -4.21 8.00 -21.31
CA TYR A 122 -4.34 9.42 -20.98
C TYR A 122 -5.30 9.55 -19.79
N ILE A 123 -4.78 10.01 -18.65
CA ILE A 123 -5.52 10.09 -17.39
C ILE A 123 -6.03 11.52 -17.21
N ASN A 124 -7.34 11.66 -17.05
CA ASN A 124 -7.95 12.94 -16.73
C ASN A 124 -7.66 13.34 -15.28
N THR A 125 -7.96 12.43 -14.34
CA THR A 125 -7.73 12.62 -12.91
C THR A 125 -7.14 11.37 -12.31
N PHE A 126 -6.05 11.52 -11.55
CA PHE A 126 -5.52 10.49 -10.68
C PHE A 126 -5.74 10.91 -9.22
N LEU A 127 -6.42 10.08 -8.44
CA LEU A 127 -6.65 10.29 -7.01
C LEU A 127 -6.11 9.11 -6.21
N TYR A 128 -5.22 9.40 -5.25
CA TYR A 128 -4.74 8.40 -4.30
C TYR A 128 -5.09 8.76 -2.85
N CYS A 129 -5.99 7.98 -2.26
CA CYS A 129 -6.48 8.10 -0.91
C CYS A 129 -5.81 7.08 0.02
N GLY A 130 -4.50 7.21 0.21
CA GLY A 130 -3.69 6.43 1.17
C GLY A 130 -2.87 7.32 2.09
N ASP A 131 -2.38 6.76 3.20
CA ASP A 131 -1.49 7.42 4.18
C ASP A 131 -0.03 6.95 4.08
N ARG A 132 0.28 6.07 3.12
CA ARG A 132 1.63 5.57 2.83
C ARG A 132 2.08 5.95 1.42
N SER A 133 3.39 6.11 1.27
CA SER A 133 4.06 6.34 -0.01
C SER A 133 3.87 5.16 -0.96
N VAL A 134 3.71 5.45 -2.25
CA VAL A 134 3.63 4.45 -3.31
C VAL A 134 4.94 4.44 -4.09
N GLU A 135 5.56 3.27 -4.21
CA GLU A 135 6.77 3.09 -5.01
C GLU A 135 6.45 3.16 -6.52
N GLY A 136 7.35 3.78 -7.28
CA GLY A 136 7.30 3.85 -8.75
C GLY A 136 7.15 5.26 -9.33
N LYS A 137 7.50 5.40 -10.61
CA LYS A 137 7.37 6.60 -11.44
C LYS A 137 6.33 6.37 -12.55
N PHE A 138 5.13 6.02 -12.13
CA PHE A 138 4.06 5.53 -12.99
C PHE A 138 3.22 6.62 -13.66
N LEU A 139 3.43 7.91 -13.35
CA LEU A 139 2.75 9.04 -13.98
C LEU A 139 3.70 9.82 -14.87
N SER A 140 3.19 10.31 -16.00
CA SER A 140 3.91 11.18 -16.92
C SER A 140 3.16 12.50 -17.11
N LYS A 141 3.89 13.62 -17.09
CA LYS A 141 3.32 14.98 -17.11
C LYS A 141 2.43 15.23 -18.33
N ASP A 142 2.78 14.65 -19.48
CA ASP A 142 2.06 14.86 -20.73
C ASP A 142 0.83 13.93 -20.88
N ARG A 143 0.64 13.02 -19.93
CA ARG A 143 -0.42 12.01 -19.99
C ARG A 143 -1.41 12.08 -18.82
N VAL A 144 -1.19 12.96 -17.86
CA VAL A 144 -2.03 13.12 -16.67
C VAL A 144 -2.34 14.59 -16.48
N LYS A 145 -3.62 14.97 -16.41
CA LYS A 145 -4.00 16.38 -16.21
C LYS A 145 -3.99 16.79 -14.74
N ILE A 146 -4.60 15.97 -13.88
CA ILE A 146 -4.77 16.30 -12.46
C ILE A 146 -4.26 15.13 -11.60
N VAL A 147 -3.44 15.45 -10.60
CA VAL A 147 -2.91 14.49 -9.62
C VAL A 147 -3.28 14.96 -8.22
N ASN A 148 -4.13 14.19 -7.56
CA ASN A 148 -4.60 14.44 -6.21
C ASN A 148 -4.17 13.30 -5.28
N VAL A 149 -3.84 13.66 -4.05
CA VAL A 149 -3.52 12.72 -2.97
C VAL A 149 -4.27 13.12 -1.71
N SER A 150 -4.47 12.18 -0.80
CA SER A 150 -5.05 12.49 0.51
C SER A 150 -4.23 13.55 1.26
N GLU A 151 -4.88 14.30 2.15
CA GLU A 151 -4.18 15.21 3.08
C GLU A 151 -3.10 14.49 3.92
N TYR A 152 -3.32 13.21 4.19
CA TYR A 152 -2.46 12.35 5.01
C TYR A 152 -1.28 11.74 4.23
N TYR A 153 -1.23 11.89 2.91
CA TYR A 153 -0.12 11.37 2.11
C TYR A 153 1.21 12.05 2.53
N PRO A 154 2.28 11.27 2.76
CA PRO A 154 3.50 11.78 3.40
C PRO A 154 4.35 12.70 2.51
N HIS A 155 4.18 12.66 1.19
CA HIS A 155 5.00 13.39 0.24
C HIS A 155 4.20 14.42 -0.57
N LYS A 156 4.91 15.34 -1.23
CA LYS A 156 4.31 16.29 -2.19
C LYS A 156 4.18 15.72 -3.60
N ASN A 157 4.85 14.59 -3.87
CA ASN A 157 4.92 13.97 -5.18
C ASN A 157 4.46 12.51 -5.10
N ILE A 158 3.80 12.02 -6.15
CA ILE A 158 3.40 10.63 -6.33
C ILE A 158 3.62 10.23 -7.78
N GLY A 159 4.09 9.00 -8.03
CA GLY A 159 4.29 8.50 -9.39
C GLY A 159 5.26 9.32 -10.24
N GLY A 160 6.14 10.11 -9.62
CA GLY A 160 7.09 10.99 -10.33
C GLY A 160 6.59 12.42 -10.62
N LEU A 161 5.36 12.77 -10.24
CA LEU A 161 4.79 14.11 -10.45
C LEU A 161 4.38 14.78 -9.13
N PRO A 162 4.35 16.12 -9.08
CA PRO A 162 3.71 16.86 -7.97
C PRO A 162 2.23 16.52 -7.86
N ALA A 163 1.71 16.49 -6.64
CA ALA A 163 0.31 16.21 -6.35
C ALA A 163 -0.30 17.27 -5.43
N HIS A 164 -1.59 17.55 -5.65
CA HIS A 164 -2.38 18.40 -4.77
C HIS A 164 -2.99 17.57 -3.65
N LYS A 165 -2.91 18.08 -2.42
CA LYS A 165 -3.59 17.47 -1.28
C LYS A 165 -5.07 17.81 -1.34
N THR A 166 -5.93 16.83 -1.08
CA THR A 166 -7.39 17.00 -1.04
C THR A 166 -8.01 16.24 0.13
N SER A 167 -9.09 16.80 0.68
CA SER A 167 -9.96 16.17 1.67
C SER A 167 -11.03 15.28 1.04
N GLU A 168 -11.13 15.28 -0.30
CA GLU A 168 -12.06 14.46 -1.09
C GLU A 168 -11.60 12.99 -1.17
N CYS A 169 -11.59 12.33 -0.02
CA CYS A 169 -11.31 10.90 0.10
C CYS A 169 -12.47 10.21 0.84
N PRO A 170 -13.49 9.70 0.11
CA PRO A 170 -14.57 8.95 0.72
C PRO A 170 -14.05 7.75 1.50
N ASN A 171 -14.62 7.52 2.68
CA ASN A 171 -14.34 6.38 3.55
C ASN A 171 -12.88 6.22 4.04
N PHE A 172 -12.00 7.21 3.84
CA PHE A 172 -10.68 7.18 4.47
C PHE A 172 -10.83 7.56 5.95
N PRO A 173 -10.41 6.72 6.91
CA PRO A 173 -10.55 7.04 8.32
C PRO A 173 -9.79 8.34 8.58
N LYS A 174 -10.51 9.37 9.05
CA LYS A 174 -9.92 10.60 9.56
C LYS A 174 -9.12 10.24 10.81
N LYS A 175 -7.89 9.77 10.61
CA LYS A 175 -7.00 9.53 11.75
C LYS A 175 -6.67 10.91 12.32
N PRO A 176 -6.91 11.17 13.61
CA PRO A 176 -6.35 12.35 14.26
C PRO A 176 -4.85 12.17 14.21
N TYR A 177 -4.18 12.87 13.29
CA TYR A 177 -2.73 12.87 13.23
C TYR A 177 -2.24 13.61 14.47
N VAL A 178 -1.84 12.87 15.50
CA VAL A 178 -1.10 13.46 16.62
C VAL A 178 0.30 13.77 16.09
N ARG A 179 0.46 14.97 15.53
CA ARG A 179 1.80 15.50 15.24
C ARG A 179 2.51 15.59 16.59
N LEU A 180 3.47 14.70 16.82
CA LEU A 180 4.39 14.86 17.93
C LEU A 180 5.05 16.23 17.76
N THR A 181 4.76 17.12 18.70
CA THR A 181 5.35 18.46 18.71
C THR A 181 6.87 18.31 18.78
N THR A 182 7.60 19.29 18.23
CA THR A 182 9.07 19.29 18.31
C THR A 182 9.55 19.11 19.76
N PHE A 183 8.79 19.63 20.73
CA PHE A 183 9.03 19.44 22.15
C PHE A 183 8.94 17.97 22.59
N GLN A 184 7.92 17.22 22.15
CA GLN A 184 7.79 15.80 22.47
C GLN A 184 8.92 14.96 21.83
N ILE A 185 9.35 15.30 20.62
CA ILE A 185 10.51 14.65 19.97
C ILE A 185 11.79 14.90 20.79
N ILE A 186 12.00 16.14 21.24
CA ILE A 186 13.14 16.51 22.10
C ILE A 186 13.08 15.71 23.41
N LEU A 187 11.92 15.61 24.05
CA LEU A 187 11.75 14.89 25.31
C LEU A 187 12.06 13.39 25.18
N ILE A 188 11.62 12.76 24.08
CA ILE A 188 11.94 11.37 23.75
C ILE A 188 13.44 11.20 23.50
N SER A 189 14.07 12.14 22.78
CA SER A 189 15.52 12.07 22.53
C SER A 189 16.34 12.21 23.82
N LEU A 190 15.94 13.11 24.72
CA LEU A 190 16.60 13.34 26.01
C LEU A 190 16.48 12.12 26.93
N SER A 191 15.30 11.48 26.99
CA SER A 191 15.11 10.29 27.82
C SER A 191 15.99 9.12 27.38
N VAL A 192 16.15 8.92 26.07
CA VAL A 192 17.04 7.89 25.51
C VAL A 192 18.51 8.18 25.86
N VAL A 193 18.96 9.44 25.75
CA VAL A 193 20.32 9.83 26.11
C VAL A 193 20.60 9.60 27.60
N ILE A 194 19.64 9.95 28.47
CA ILE A 194 19.75 9.73 29.92
C ILE A 194 19.87 8.23 30.22
N LEU A 195 19.03 7.39 29.62
CA LEU A 195 19.09 5.93 29.80
C LEU A 195 20.45 5.36 29.39
N ILE A 196 20.98 5.78 28.24
CA ILE A 196 22.30 5.36 27.77
C ILE A 196 23.39 5.79 28.75
N SER A 197 23.34 7.01 29.27
CA SER A 197 24.31 7.51 30.26
C SER A 197 24.28 6.72 31.57
N ILE A 198 23.10 6.34 32.05
CA ILE A 198 22.93 5.50 33.24
C ILE A 198 23.50 4.10 32.98
N CYS A 199 23.22 3.49 31.83
CA CYS A 199 23.80 2.19 31.47
C CYS A 199 25.34 2.24 31.43
N ILE A 200 25.93 3.28 30.84
CA ILE A 200 27.39 3.45 30.78
C ILE A 200 27.98 3.59 32.19
N THR A 201 27.40 4.41 33.05
CA THR A 201 27.90 4.60 34.43
C THR A 201 27.81 3.32 35.26
N ILE A 202 26.74 2.53 35.11
CA ILE A 202 26.61 1.21 35.74
C ILE A 202 27.71 0.27 35.24
N LEU A 203 27.94 0.21 33.93
CA LEU A 203 29.00 -0.63 33.34
C LEU A 203 30.39 -0.24 33.88
N ILE A 204 30.70 1.05 33.97
CA ILE A 204 31.96 1.54 34.54
C ILE A 204 32.10 1.12 36.01
N LYS A 205 31.03 1.24 36.82
CA LYS A 205 31.05 0.78 38.22
C LYS A 205 31.29 -0.71 38.33
N ILE A 206 30.62 -1.53 37.52
CA ILE A 206 30.82 -2.99 37.49
C ILE A 206 32.27 -3.32 37.11
N GLN A 207 32.83 -2.65 36.09
CA GLN A 207 34.23 -2.85 35.70
C GLN A 207 35.21 -2.47 36.81
N ARG A 208 34.97 -1.36 37.52
CA ARG A 208 35.79 -0.94 38.67
C ARG A 208 35.70 -1.94 39.82
N CYS A 209 34.50 -2.42 40.16
CA CYS A 209 34.33 -3.47 41.17
C CYS A 209 35.09 -4.74 40.81
N ARG A 210 34.97 -5.22 39.56
CA ARG A 210 35.72 -6.40 39.08
C ARG A 210 37.24 -6.19 39.16
N LYS A 211 37.73 -5.00 38.81
CA LYS A 211 39.17 -4.67 38.92
C LYS A 211 39.63 -4.64 40.38
N SER A 212 38.81 -4.11 41.28
CA SER A 212 39.11 -4.09 42.72
C SER A 212 39.11 -5.49 43.33
N GLN A 213 38.15 -6.35 42.96
CA GLN A 213 38.12 -7.75 43.40
C GLN A 213 39.38 -8.50 42.97
N LYS A 214 39.79 -8.39 41.69
CA LYS A 214 41.04 -8.98 41.20
C LYS A 214 42.26 -8.52 41.98
N ASN A 215 42.31 -7.23 42.34
CA ASN A 215 43.43 -6.67 43.12
C ASN A 215 43.47 -7.18 44.57
N ILE A 216 42.29 -7.40 45.18
CA ILE A 216 42.18 -7.99 46.52
C ILE A 216 42.60 -9.47 46.48
N GLU A 217 42.13 -10.23 45.49
CA GLU A 217 42.52 -11.64 45.29
C GLU A 217 44.03 -11.79 45.07
N SER A 218 44.65 -10.93 44.25
CA SER A 218 46.10 -10.97 44.04
C SER A 218 46.90 -10.67 45.30
N LYS A 219 46.42 -9.73 46.14
CA LYS A 219 47.06 -9.43 47.43
C LYS A 219 46.97 -10.61 48.40
N LEU A 220 45.79 -11.23 48.51
CA LEU A 220 45.58 -12.44 49.33
C LEU A 220 46.44 -13.62 48.87
N MET A 221 46.63 -13.81 47.56
CA MET A 221 47.54 -14.85 47.04
C MET A 221 48.99 -14.58 47.41
N LEU A 222 49.44 -13.33 47.32
CA LEU A 222 50.81 -12.95 47.68
C LEU A 222 51.09 -13.19 49.18
N GLU A 223 50.16 -12.78 50.06
CA GLU A 223 50.27 -13.04 51.50
C GLU A 223 50.33 -14.54 51.82
N ARG A 224 49.54 -15.37 51.12
CA ARG A 224 49.60 -16.83 51.26
C ARG A 224 50.93 -17.42 50.81
N LEU A 225 51.50 -16.93 49.71
CA LEU A 225 52.81 -17.40 49.22
C LEU A 225 53.94 -17.01 50.17
N VAL A 226 53.95 -15.78 50.67
CA VAL A 226 54.95 -15.31 51.65
C VAL A 226 54.86 -16.12 52.94
N ASN A 227 53.66 -16.37 53.46
CA ASN A 227 53.48 -17.20 54.65
C ASN A 227 53.90 -18.67 54.44
N ALA A 228 53.86 -19.18 53.20
CA ALA A 228 54.27 -20.55 52.89
C ALA A 228 55.79 -20.72 52.69
N GLU A 229 56.51 -19.66 52.29
CA GLU A 229 57.96 -19.69 52.08
C GLU A 229 58.78 -19.28 53.31
N PHE A 230 58.22 -18.49 54.23
CA PHE A 230 58.96 -17.88 55.34
C PHE A 230 58.41 -18.18 56.75
N GLY A 231 57.34 -18.98 56.87
CA GLY A 231 56.77 -19.43 58.15
C GLY A 231 56.87 -20.94 58.30
#